data_AF-A0A956H8I0-F1
#
_entry.id   AF-A0A956H8I0-F1
#
_cell.length_a   1.000
_cell.length_b   1.000
_cell.length_c   1.000
_cell.angle_alpha   90.00
_cell.angle_beta   90.00
_cell.angle_gamma   90.00
#
_symmetry.space_group_name_H-M   'P 1'
#
loop_
_entity.id
_entity.type
_entity.pdbx_description
1 polymer ?
#
loop_
_entity_poly.entity_id
_entity_poly.type
_entity_poly.pdbx_seq_one_letter_code
_entity_poly.pdbx_strand_id
1 'polypeptide(L)'
;RFQYAVGHGVAARVIPAAIREDGRVGAVEIAWIPQAEFKMVVPFDKAPVTVSMMALGKLADAAGVQEALGGLAKAYEDWIAKTLEQPEPGLSEDRQKTLARLARRAREAAKRIRGGVELLARDAEVREAFAFANRAMFFQARQRGRRAGAPWADNPGWRLFQLAFVLLSLDDIANPTGHGDDGPGYRDDVELIFFPTGGGKTEAYLGLIAFTLILRRLRGRSAPHGGEGVTVILRYTLRLLTLDQLERASTLICALESMRASQRYQGKLGERRFEIGLWVGGKASANTIGQFKEQLSAFRVGSAGSPCPLQLCPWCGEELGPKSLTVEQTLAGF
;
A
#
# COMPACT_ATOMS: atom_id res chain seq x y z
N ARG A 1 -5.60 24.76 -20.82
CA ARG A 1 -4.14 24.50 -20.71
C ARG A 1 -3.70 23.94 -22.05
N PHE A 2 -2.93 24.71 -22.81
CA PHE A 2 -2.36 24.25 -24.08
C PHE A 2 -1.06 23.49 -23.81
N GLN A 3 -0.81 22.40 -24.54
CA GLN A 3 0.42 21.62 -24.47
C GLN A 3 1.30 22.03 -25.65
N TYR A 4 2.34 22.82 -25.39
CA TYR A 4 3.15 23.45 -26.45
C TYR A 4 4.36 22.62 -26.90
N ALA A 5 4.86 21.73 -26.04
CA ALA A 5 5.96 20.81 -26.36
C ALA A 5 5.86 19.54 -25.52
N VAL A 6 6.30 18.42 -26.10
CA VAL A 6 6.38 17.12 -25.42
C VAL A 6 7.77 16.55 -25.62
N GLY A 7 8.44 16.31 -24.51
CA GLY A 7 9.75 15.69 -24.48
C GLY A 7 9.67 14.17 -24.69
N HIS A 8 10.53 13.62 -25.55
CA HIS A 8 10.74 12.18 -25.70
C HIS A 8 12.17 11.85 -25.24
N GLY A 9 12.31 11.31 -24.03
CA GLY A 9 13.63 11.00 -23.43
C GLY A 9 14.32 12.18 -22.74
N VAL A 10 13.89 13.43 -22.99
CA VAL A 10 14.32 14.63 -22.27
C VAL A 10 13.15 15.60 -22.14
N ALA A 11 13.04 16.36 -21.04
CA ALA A 11 11.93 17.29 -20.87
C ALA A 11 12.06 18.52 -21.79
N ALA A 12 10.92 19.11 -22.15
CA ALA A 12 10.84 20.36 -22.90
C ALA A 12 10.04 21.39 -22.09
N ARG A 13 10.47 22.64 -22.07
CA ARG A 13 9.74 23.73 -21.42
C ARG A 13 9.64 24.95 -22.33
N VAL A 14 8.57 25.70 -22.17
CA VAL A 14 8.39 27.01 -22.82
C VAL A 14 9.36 27.99 -22.18
N ILE A 15 10.06 28.78 -23.00
CA ILE A 15 10.88 29.89 -22.50
C ILE A 15 9.93 31.02 -22.11
N PRO A 16 9.84 31.45 -20.83
CA PRO A 16 8.85 32.45 -20.40
C PRO A 16 8.95 33.77 -21.18
N ALA A 17 10.17 34.20 -21.51
CA ALA A 17 10.42 35.41 -22.30
C ALA A 17 9.98 35.30 -23.77
N ALA A 18 9.69 34.09 -24.26
CA ALA A 18 9.21 33.85 -25.61
C ALA A 18 7.68 33.74 -25.70
N ILE A 19 6.97 33.95 -24.58
CA ILE A 19 5.51 34.03 -24.57
C ILE A 19 5.11 35.45 -24.99
N ARG A 20 4.42 35.55 -26.12
CA ARG A 20 3.88 36.81 -26.63
C ARG A 20 2.69 37.28 -25.80
N GLU A 21 2.35 38.56 -25.88
CA GLU A 21 1.17 39.14 -25.21
C GLU A 21 -0.15 38.47 -25.66
N ASP A 22 -0.21 37.95 -26.88
CA ASP A 22 -1.35 37.17 -27.41
C ASP A 22 -1.39 35.71 -26.90
N GLY A 23 -0.47 35.33 -26.02
CA GLY A 23 -0.36 33.99 -25.43
C GLY A 23 0.28 32.94 -26.35
N ARG A 24 0.78 33.32 -27.54
CA ARG A 24 1.51 32.39 -28.43
C ARG A 24 2.94 32.18 -27.94
N VAL A 25 3.39 30.94 -28.03
CA VAL A 25 4.75 30.53 -27.67
C VAL A 25 5.66 30.63 -28.88
N GLY A 26 6.69 31.50 -28.79
CA GLY A 26 7.67 31.70 -29.85
C GLY A 26 8.90 30.79 -29.76
N ALA A 27 9.19 30.22 -28.58
CA ALA A 27 10.32 29.33 -28.40
C ALA A 27 10.13 28.36 -27.23
N VAL A 28 10.77 27.20 -27.36
CA VAL A 28 10.84 26.15 -26.34
C VAL A 28 12.30 25.73 -26.20
N GLU A 29 12.66 25.21 -25.02
CA GLU A 29 14.01 24.70 -24.75
C GLU A 29 13.97 23.31 -24.12
N ILE A 30 15.10 22.63 -24.22
CA ILE A 30 15.34 21.35 -23.57
C ILE A 30 15.68 21.60 -22.10
N ALA A 31 14.98 20.92 -21.19
CA ALA A 31 15.26 20.95 -19.76
C ALA A 31 15.85 19.60 -19.34
N TRP A 32 17.19 19.54 -19.23
CA TRP A 32 17.91 18.34 -18.80
C TRP A 32 17.53 17.89 -17.39
N ILE A 33 17.33 18.85 -16.48
CA ILE A 33 16.83 18.63 -15.13
C ILE A 33 15.59 19.51 -14.96
N PRO A 34 14.39 19.02 -15.32
CA PRO A 34 13.18 19.81 -15.19
C PRO A 34 12.89 20.07 -13.71
N GLN A 35 12.64 21.34 -13.39
CA GLN A 35 12.18 21.76 -12.07
C GLN A 35 10.72 22.18 -12.18
N ALA A 36 9.91 21.69 -11.25
CA ALA A 36 8.51 22.07 -11.14
C ALA A 36 8.15 22.20 -9.66
N GLU A 37 7.44 23.26 -9.32
CA GLU A 37 6.86 23.42 -8.00
C GLU A 37 5.49 22.74 -7.97
N PHE A 38 5.32 21.80 -7.04
CA PHE A 38 4.05 21.13 -6.83
C PHE A 38 3.46 21.58 -5.50
N LYS A 39 2.20 22.01 -5.50
CA LYS A 39 1.47 22.24 -4.25
C LYS A 39 1.30 20.89 -3.56
N MET A 40 1.72 20.84 -2.28
CA MET A 40 1.44 19.66 -1.47
C MET A 40 -0.08 19.51 -1.29
N VAL A 41 -0.59 18.33 -1.60
CA VAL A 41 -1.99 18.00 -1.29
C VAL A 41 -2.06 17.62 0.18
N VAL A 42 -2.78 18.43 0.95
CA VAL A 42 -3.15 18.10 2.32
C VAL A 42 -4.35 17.15 2.26
N PRO A 43 -4.23 15.91 2.77
CA PRO A 43 -5.35 14.99 2.80
C PRO A 43 -6.46 15.55 3.69
N PHE A 44 -7.71 15.33 3.29
CA PHE A 44 -8.85 15.57 4.15
C PHE A 44 -8.73 14.74 5.43
N ASP A 45 -9.00 15.36 6.57
CA ASP A 45 -8.84 14.78 7.91
C ASP A 45 -10.08 14.96 8.80
N LYS A 46 -11.15 15.58 8.27
CA LYS A 46 -12.37 15.90 9.02
C LYS A 46 -13.48 14.88 8.78
N ALA A 47 -13.31 13.67 9.28
CA ALA A 47 -14.38 12.68 9.35
C ALA A 47 -14.47 12.08 10.77
N PRO A 48 -15.67 11.74 11.27
CA PRO A 48 -15.84 11.05 12.54
C PRO A 48 -15.42 9.58 12.38
N VAL A 49 -14.11 9.34 12.32
CA VAL A 49 -13.51 8.03 12.06
C VAL A 49 -12.26 7.85 12.91
N THR A 50 -12.10 6.65 13.46
CA THR A 50 -10.89 6.26 14.18
C THR A 50 -9.78 5.99 13.18
N VAL A 51 -8.70 6.77 13.27
CA VAL A 51 -7.52 6.61 12.40
C VAL A 51 -6.35 5.91 13.08
N SER A 52 -6.33 5.80 14.42
CA SER A 52 -5.23 5.14 15.14
C SER A 52 -5.17 3.66 14.76
N MET A 53 -4.03 3.22 14.23
CA MET A 53 -3.80 1.84 13.84
C MET A 53 -3.94 0.89 15.04
N MET A 54 -3.50 1.31 16.23
CA MET A 54 -3.64 0.48 17.43
C MET A 54 -5.10 0.37 17.90
N ALA A 55 -5.89 1.44 17.80
CA ALA A 55 -7.31 1.42 18.17
C ALA A 55 -8.12 0.53 17.22
N LEU A 56 -7.90 0.64 15.90
CA LEU A 56 -8.48 -0.26 14.91
C LEU A 56 -7.99 -1.71 15.10
N GLY A 57 -6.76 -1.87 15.57
CA GLY A 57 -6.21 -3.14 16.03
C GLY A 57 -6.87 -3.69 17.30
N LYS A 58 -7.91 -3.08 17.87
CA LYS A 58 -8.64 -3.61 19.04
C LYS A 58 -10.13 -3.84 18.77
N LEU A 59 -10.59 -3.68 17.53
CA LEU A 59 -11.98 -3.93 17.15
C LEU A 59 -12.35 -5.38 17.47
N ALA A 60 -13.38 -5.56 18.31
CA ALA A 60 -13.81 -6.86 18.82
C ALA A 60 -15.15 -7.29 18.22
N ASP A 61 -16.10 -6.35 18.10
CA ASP A 61 -17.48 -6.62 17.72
C ASP A 61 -17.97 -5.66 16.61
N ALA A 62 -19.21 -5.91 16.17
CA ALA A 62 -19.86 -5.14 15.13
C ALA A 62 -20.14 -3.68 15.54
N ALA A 63 -20.47 -3.44 16.81
CA ALA A 63 -20.77 -2.10 17.31
C ALA A 63 -19.53 -1.21 17.27
N GLY A 64 -18.39 -1.72 17.75
CA GLY A 64 -17.11 -1.03 17.69
C GLY A 64 -16.64 -0.76 16.27
N VAL A 65 -16.92 -1.66 15.30
CA VAL A 65 -16.66 -1.40 13.88
C VAL A 65 -17.46 -0.20 13.37
N GLN A 66 -18.76 -0.17 13.65
CA GLN A 66 -19.64 0.92 13.18
C GLN A 66 -19.27 2.26 13.84
N GLU A 67 -18.99 2.26 15.14
CA GLU A 67 -18.52 3.45 15.86
C GLU A 67 -17.19 3.97 15.29
N ALA A 68 -16.23 3.06 15.04
CA ALA A 68 -14.90 3.45 14.60
C ALA A 68 -14.85 3.88 13.12
N LEU A 69 -15.64 3.25 12.23
CA LEU A 69 -15.47 3.35 10.79
C LEU A 69 -16.70 3.85 10.02
N GLY A 70 -17.90 3.76 10.60
CA GLY A 70 -19.17 4.07 9.92
C GLY A 70 -19.27 5.53 9.46
N GLY A 71 -18.59 6.45 10.14
CA GLY A 71 -18.56 7.86 9.79
C GLY A 71 -17.82 8.19 8.49
N LEU A 72 -16.91 7.32 8.03
CA LEU A 72 -16.09 7.60 6.84
C LEU A 72 -16.90 7.57 5.55
N ALA A 73 -17.71 6.51 5.35
CA ALA A 73 -18.56 6.39 4.17
C ALA A 73 -19.58 7.54 4.10
N LYS A 74 -20.22 7.84 5.24
CA LYS A 74 -21.17 8.96 5.35
C LYS A 74 -20.52 10.31 5.01
N ALA A 75 -19.35 10.60 5.58
CA ALA A 75 -18.64 11.85 5.27
C ALA A 75 -18.30 11.98 3.78
N TYR A 76 -17.98 10.88 3.11
CA TYR A 76 -17.71 10.90 1.68
C TYR A 76 -18.98 11.08 0.84
N GLU A 77 -20.08 10.42 1.20
CA GLU A 77 -21.38 10.60 0.55
C GLU A 77 -21.90 12.03 0.69
N ASP A 78 -21.79 12.62 1.88
CA ASP A 78 -22.16 14.02 2.14
C ASP A 78 -21.33 14.97 1.27
N TRP A 79 -20.03 14.69 1.11
CA TRP A 79 -19.15 15.45 0.22
C TRP A 79 -19.54 15.32 -1.25
N ILE A 80 -19.89 14.11 -1.72
CA ILE A 80 -20.36 13.87 -3.08
C ILE A 80 -21.64 14.67 -3.36
N ALA A 81 -22.63 14.57 -2.47
CA ALA A 81 -23.90 15.28 -2.60
C ALA A 81 -23.69 16.80 -2.67
N LYS A 82 -22.82 17.33 -1.81
CA LYS A 82 -22.52 18.76 -1.77
C LYS A 82 -21.69 19.25 -2.96
N THR A 83 -20.76 18.45 -3.46
CA THR A 83 -19.70 18.93 -4.37
C THR A 83 -19.90 18.51 -5.81
N LEU A 84 -20.37 17.28 -6.04
CA LEU A 84 -20.51 16.71 -7.37
C LEU A 84 -21.94 16.80 -7.91
N GLU A 85 -22.93 16.78 -7.01
CA GLU A 85 -24.36 16.82 -7.37
C GLU A 85 -24.97 18.24 -7.28
N GLN A 86 -24.23 19.20 -6.71
CA GLN A 86 -24.57 20.62 -6.69
C GLN A 86 -23.44 21.45 -7.33
N PRO A 87 -23.12 21.22 -8.62
CA PRO A 87 -22.04 21.96 -9.27
C PRO A 87 -22.39 23.43 -9.46
N GLU A 88 -21.36 24.26 -9.62
CA GLU A 88 -21.54 25.65 -10.02
C GLU A 88 -22.28 25.75 -11.37
N PRO A 89 -23.17 26.74 -11.54
CA PRO A 89 -23.85 26.97 -12.80
C PRO A 89 -22.87 27.36 -13.92
N GLY A 90 -23.24 27.09 -15.17
CA GLY A 90 -22.44 27.48 -16.35
C GLY A 90 -21.47 26.42 -16.88
N LEU A 91 -21.58 25.16 -16.44
CA LEU A 91 -20.84 24.05 -17.06
C LEU A 91 -21.34 23.79 -18.49
N SER A 92 -20.43 23.60 -19.45
CA SER A 92 -20.76 23.12 -20.79
C SER A 92 -21.34 21.70 -20.76
N GLU A 93 -22.08 21.31 -21.81
CA GLU A 93 -22.71 19.99 -21.91
C GLU A 93 -21.71 18.83 -21.71
N ASP A 94 -20.53 18.90 -22.33
CA ASP A 94 -19.48 17.89 -22.18
C ASP A 94 -18.94 17.78 -20.75
N ARG A 95 -18.86 18.91 -20.04
CA ARG A 95 -18.44 18.94 -18.63
C ARG A 95 -19.52 18.37 -17.73
N GLN A 96 -20.80 18.62 -18.02
CA GLN A 96 -21.92 18.02 -17.30
C GLN A 96 -21.93 16.50 -17.47
N LYS A 97 -21.74 15.99 -18.69
CA LYS A 97 -21.59 14.54 -18.96
C LYS A 97 -20.42 13.93 -18.18
N THR A 98 -19.28 14.63 -18.18
CA THR A 98 -18.09 14.19 -17.43
C THR A 98 -18.34 14.17 -15.92
N LEU A 99 -18.97 15.22 -15.39
CA LEU A 99 -19.32 15.32 -13.98
C LEU A 99 -20.27 14.20 -13.56
N ALA A 100 -21.32 13.92 -14.33
CA ALA A 100 -22.25 12.83 -14.05
C ALA A 100 -21.53 11.47 -13.96
N ARG A 101 -20.57 11.21 -14.86
CA ARG A 101 -19.73 10.00 -14.80
C ARG A 101 -18.86 9.95 -13.55
N LEU A 102 -18.27 11.08 -13.15
CA LEU A 102 -17.43 11.17 -11.94
C LEU A 102 -18.26 10.99 -10.67
N ALA A 103 -19.43 11.63 -10.58
CA ALA A 103 -20.37 11.47 -9.47
C ALA A 103 -20.79 10.01 -9.31
N ARG A 104 -21.15 9.33 -10.40
CA ARG A 104 -21.48 7.90 -10.38
C ARG A 104 -20.33 7.03 -9.86
N ARG A 105 -19.10 7.26 -10.33
CA ARG A 105 -17.92 6.52 -9.84
C ARG A 105 -17.62 6.81 -8.37
N ALA A 106 -17.79 8.04 -7.93
CA ALA A 106 -17.60 8.42 -6.53
C ALA A 106 -18.65 7.75 -5.62
N ARG A 107 -19.92 7.72 -6.05
CA ARG A 107 -21.00 6.99 -5.35
C ARG A 107 -20.69 5.50 -5.23
N GLU A 108 -20.18 4.90 -6.29
CA GLU A 108 -19.78 3.48 -6.26
C GLU A 108 -18.63 3.24 -5.27
N ALA A 109 -17.60 4.08 -5.29
CA ALA A 109 -16.52 4.00 -4.31
C ALA A 109 -17.04 4.16 -2.87
N ALA A 110 -17.96 5.09 -2.62
CA ALA A 110 -18.58 5.28 -1.30
C ALA A 110 -19.38 4.04 -0.86
N LYS A 111 -20.16 3.45 -1.77
CA LYS A 111 -20.89 2.20 -1.55
C LYS A 111 -19.94 1.06 -1.18
N ARG A 112 -18.80 0.93 -1.86
CA ARG A 112 -17.79 -0.10 -1.56
C ARG A 112 -17.09 0.12 -0.24
N ILE A 113 -16.76 1.37 0.11
CA ILE A 113 -16.22 1.70 1.44
C ILE A 113 -17.21 1.28 2.54
N ARG A 114 -18.49 1.61 2.36
CA ARG A 114 -19.57 1.20 3.27
C ARG A 114 -19.68 -0.33 3.36
N GLY A 115 -19.65 -1.03 2.22
CA GLY A 115 -19.64 -2.48 2.15
C GLY A 115 -18.47 -3.11 2.90
N GLY A 116 -17.27 -2.52 2.83
CA GLY A 116 -16.12 -2.95 3.63
C GLY A 116 -16.34 -2.82 5.14
N VAL A 117 -17.00 -1.74 5.60
CA VAL A 117 -17.37 -1.56 7.01
C VAL A 117 -18.43 -2.58 7.45
N GLU A 118 -19.45 -2.80 6.62
CA GLU A 118 -20.50 -3.79 6.86
C GLU A 118 -19.95 -5.22 6.90
N LEU A 119 -19.00 -5.54 6.02
CA LEU A 119 -18.29 -6.81 6.01
C LEU A 119 -17.55 -7.04 7.34
N LEU A 120 -16.79 -6.04 7.81
CA LEU A 120 -16.10 -6.11 9.10
C LEU A 120 -17.09 -6.28 10.27
N ALA A 121 -18.29 -5.73 10.17
CA ALA A 121 -19.31 -5.89 11.21
C ALA A 121 -19.89 -7.31 11.21
N ARG A 122 -20.21 -7.88 10.04
CA ARG A 122 -20.88 -9.19 9.92
C ARG A 122 -19.95 -10.40 10.02
N ASP A 123 -18.72 -10.30 9.50
CA ASP A 123 -17.76 -11.41 9.44
C ASP A 123 -16.67 -11.24 10.50
N ALA A 124 -16.74 -12.08 11.54
CA ALA A 124 -15.82 -12.04 12.67
C ALA A 124 -14.37 -12.41 12.29
N GLU A 125 -14.18 -13.28 11.29
CA GLU A 125 -12.85 -13.69 10.86
C GLU A 125 -12.20 -12.60 10.01
N VAL A 126 -12.95 -11.96 9.10
CA VAL A 126 -12.49 -10.78 8.35
C VAL A 126 -12.17 -9.63 9.31
N ARG A 127 -12.98 -9.44 10.35
CA ARG A 127 -12.69 -8.48 11.42
C ARG A 127 -11.41 -8.80 12.19
N GLU A 128 -11.18 -10.07 12.55
CA GLU A 128 -9.94 -10.49 13.21
C GLU A 128 -8.71 -10.25 12.32
N ALA A 129 -8.81 -10.57 11.02
CA ALA A 129 -7.75 -10.31 10.04
C ALA A 129 -7.43 -8.82 9.94
N PHE A 130 -8.46 -7.97 9.85
CA PHE A 130 -8.30 -6.52 9.83
C PHE A 130 -7.67 -5.98 11.12
N ALA A 131 -8.07 -6.49 12.29
CA ALA A 131 -7.47 -6.11 13.56
C ALA A 131 -5.99 -6.50 13.66
N PHE A 132 -5.60 -7.71 13.24
CA PHE A 132 -4.19 -8.09 13.18
C PHE A 132 -3.40 -7.28 12.14
N ALA A 133 -3.97 -6.99 10.98
CA ALA A 133 -3.33 -6.17 9.96
C ALA A 133 -3.02 -4.77 10.47
N ASN A 134 -3.97 -4.16 11.19
CA ASN A 134 -3.78 -2.87 11.83
C ASN A 134 -2.69 -2.90 12.92
N ARG A 135 -2.59 -3.98 13.71
CA ARG A 135 -1.49 -4.15 14.68
C ARG A 135 -0.14 -4.27 13.97
N ALA A 136 -0.05 -5.04 12.89
CA ALA A 136 1.17 -5.18 12.10
C ALA A 136 1.60 -3.84 11.50
N MET A 137 0.66 -3.09 10.91
CA MET A 137 0.89 -1.75 10.37
C MET A 137 1.32 -0.77 11.45
N PHE A 138 0.74 -0.82 12.66
CA PHE A 138 1.18 -0.03 13.80
C PHE A 138 2.64 -0.32 14.16
N PHE A 139 3.02 -1.60 14.30
CA PHE A 139 4.39 -1.96 14.68
C PHE A 139 5.42 -1.54 13.62
N GLN A 140 5.12 -1.80 12.34
CA GLN A 140 5.92 -1.34 11.21
C GLN A 140 6.07 0.19 11.23
N ALA A 141 4.97 0.93 11.30
CA ALA A 141 4.99 2.39 11.25
C ALA A 141 5.75 2.97 12.44
N ARG A 142 5.51 2.46 13.65
CA ARG A 142 6.21 2.86 14.87
C ARG A 142 7.72 2.64 14.76
N GLN A 143 8.15 1.46 14.30
CA GLN A 143 9.57 1.15 14.16
C GLN A 143 10.24 2.08 13.14
N ARG A 144 9.62 2.29 11.98
CA ARG A 144 10.11 3.21 10.96
C ARG A 144 10.16 4.65 11.46
N GLY A 145 9.11 5.11 12.14
CA GLY A 145 9.03 6.45 12.69
C GLY A 145 10.12 6.70 13.74
N ARG A 146 10.39 5.71 14.61
CA ARG A 146 11.49 5.78 15.59
C ARG A 146 12.86 5.88 14.93
N ARG A 147 13.13 5.06 13.92
CA ARG A 147 14.37 5.15 13.12
C ARG A 147 14.55 6.53 12.48
N ALA A 148 13.45 7.16 12.07
CA ALA A 148 13.44 8.50 11.48
C ALA A 148 13.39 9.64 12.52
N GLY A 149 13.37 9.36 13.83
CA GLY A 149 13.23 10.38 14.87
C GLY A 149 11.90 11.14 14.81
N ALA A 150 10.85 10.52 14.27
CA ALA A 150 9.61 11.22 13.94
C ALA A 150 8.57 11.13 15.08
N PRO A 151 7.96 12.26 15.51
CA PRO A 151 7.00 12.26 16.64
C PRO A 151 5.75 11.41 16.42
N TRP A 152 5.30 11.25 15.17
CA TRP A 152 4.13 10.42 14.85
C TRP A 152 4.34 8.92 15.12
N ALA A 153 5.58 8.50 15.42
CA ALA A 153 5.92 7.10 15.70
C ALA A 153 5.22 6.54 16.94
N ASP A 154 4.89 7.38 17.93
CA ASP A 154 4.28 6.92 19.19
C ASP A 154 2.81 6.56 19.04
N ASN A 155 2.11 7.21 18.10
CA ASN A 155 0.73 6.87 17.76
C ASN A 155 0.51 6.98 16.24
N PRO A 156 0.99 6.01 15.45
CA PRO A 156 0.76 5.98 14.01
C PRO A 156 -0.73 5.87 13.69
N GLY A 157 -1.18 6.73 12.78
CA GLY A 157 -2.55 6.74 12.30
C GLY A 157 -2.62 6.71 10.78
N TRP A 158 -3.75 6.22 10.27
CA TRP A 158 -4.09 6.26 8.86
C TRP A 158 -4.42 7.68 8.41
N ARG A 159 -4.08 8.01 7.16
CA ARG A 159 -4.75 9.08 6.43
C ARG A 159 -6.08 8.55 5.91
N LEU A 160 -7.12 9.40 5.84
CA LEU A 160 -8.47 8.95 5.49
C LEU A 160 -8.54 8.24 4.14
N PHE A 161 -7.82 8.72 3.12
CA PHE A 161 -7.79 8.07 1.81
C PHE A 161 -7.12 6.67 1.85
N GLN A 162 -6.14 6.46 2.75
CA GLN A 162 -5.49 5.15 2.89
C GLN A 162 -6.49 4.15 3.47
N LEU A 163 -7.22 4.56 4.51
CA LEU A 163 -8.23 3.73 5.15
C LEU A 163 -9.42 3.48 4.21
N ALA A 164 -9.87 4.50 3.47
CA ALA A 164 -10.90 4.36 2.44
C ALA A 164 -10.48 3.35 1.36
N PHE A 165 -9.23 3.42 0.89
CA PHE A 165 -8.69 2.48 -0.09
C PHE A 165 -8.65 1.04 0.44
N VAL A 166 -8.26 0.87 1.71
CA VAL A 166 -8.29 -0.44 2.36
C VAL A 166 -9.72 -0.97 2.41
N LEU A 167 -10.65 -0.21 2.98
CA LEU A 167 -12.05 -0.60 3.17
C LEU A 167 -12.76 -0.93 1.85
N LEU A 168 -12.55 -0.09 0.83
CA LEU A 168 -13.08 -0.30 -0.51
C LEU A 168 -12.67 -1.65 -1.10
N SER A 169 -11.49 -2.16 -0.77
CA SER A 169 -10.94 -3.38 -1.37
C SER A 169 -11.19 -4.65 -0.54
N LEU A 170 -11.71 -4.52 0.70
CA LEU A 170 -11.81 -5.67 1.62
C LEU A 170 -12.75 -6.75 1.10
N ASP A 171 -13.88 -6.35 0.54
CA ASP A 171 -14.95 -7.28 0.15
C ASP A 171 -14.50 -8.19 -1.01
N ASP A 172 -13.86 -7.61 -2.02
CA ASP A 172 -13.29 -8.36 -3.14
C ASP A 172 -12.16 -9.31 -2.69
N ILE A 173 -11.33 -8.90 -1.72
CA ILE A 173 -10.27 -9.76 -1.18
C ILE A 173 -10.86 -10.91 -0.35
N ALA A 174 -11.88 -10.61 0.46
CA ALA A 174 -12.51 -11.59 1.33
C ALA A 174 -13.43 -12.56 0.56
N ASN A 175 -13.98 -12.18 -0.59
CA ASN A 175 -14.92 -12.99 -1.33
C ASN A 175 -14.39 -13.29 -2.75
N PRO A 176 -13.32 -14.12 -2.87
CA PRO A 176 -12.60 -14.28 -4.13
C PRO A 176 -13.38 -15.00 -5.22
N THR A 177 -14.46 -15.71 -4.87
CA THR A 177 -15.37 -16.42 -5.78
C THR A 177 -16.62 -15.63 -6.15
N GLY A 178 -16.69 -14.33 -5.79
CA GLY A 178 -17.84 -13.46 -6.03
C GLY A 178 -18.86 -13.48 -4.88
N HIS A 179 -19.94 -12.71 -5.04
CA HIS A 179 -20.95 -12.46 -4.00
C HIS A 179 -22.24 -13.28 -4.22
N GLY A 180 -22.13 -14.48 -4.79
CA GLY A 180 -23.30 -15.30 -5.11
C GLY A 180 -24.28 -14.56 -6.03
N ASP A 181 -25.52 -14.39 -5.57
CA ASP A 181 -26.61 -13.74 -6.31
C ASP A 181 -26.38 -12.23 -6.56
N ASP A 182 -25.48 -11.58 -5.79
CA ASP A 182 -25.15 -10.16 -5.93
C ASP A 182 -24.15 -9.87 -7.07
N GLY A 183 -23.71 -10.90 -7.81
CA GLY A 183 -22.84 -10.79 -8.98
C GLY A 183 -21.34 -10.97 -8.70
N PRO A 184 -20.47 -10.74 -9.71
CA PRO A 184 -19.04 -11.07 -9.63
C PRO A 184 -18.21 -10.15 -8.72
N GLY A 185 -18.80 -9.11 -8.14
CA GLY A 185 -18.07 -8.07 -7.41
C GLY A 185 -17.21 -7.21 -8.33
N TYR A 186 -16.08 -6.71 -7.83
CA TYR A 186 -15.14 -5.85 -8.58
C TYR A 186 -13.79 -6.54 -8.79
N ARG A 187 -13.76 -7.88 -8.79
CA ARG A 187 -12.55 -8.69 -8.92
C ARG A 187 -11.83 -8.53 -10.27
N ASP A 188 -12.61 -8.23 -11.31
CA ASP A 188 -12.09 -7.98 -12.66
C ASP A 188 -11.67 -6.51 -12.88
N ASP A 189 -11.89 -5.64 -11.89
CA ASP A 189 -11.51 -4.23 -11.94
C ASP A 189 -10.09 -3.99 -11.39
N VAL A 190 -9.47 -2.90 -11.84
CA VAL A 190 -8.17 -2.44 -11.34
C VAL A 190 -8.37 -1.21 -10.46
N GLU A 191 -7.99 -1.35 -9.19
CA GLU A 191 -7.98 -0.23 -8.26
C GLU A 191 -6.78 0.70 -8.47
N LEU A 192 -7.07 1.98 -8.69
CA LEU A 192 -6.06 3.02 -8.90
C LEU A 192 -6.02 3.99 -7.72
N ILE A 193 -4.94 3.93 -6.94
CA ILE A 193 -4.66 4.93 -5.90
C ILE A 193 -3.93 6.15 -6.49
N PHE A 194 -4.72 7.15 -6.90
CA PHE A 194 -4.18 8.39 -7.47
C PHE A 194 -4.03 9.48 -6.41
N PHE A 195 -2.81 9.65 -5.91
CA PHE A 195 -2.45 10.68 -4.93
C PHE A 195 -1.02 11.16 -5.21
N PRO A 196 -0.65 12.43 -4.96
CA PRO A 196 0.71 12.92 -5.20
C PRO A 196 1.79 12.14 -4.46
N THR A 197 3.03 12.27 -4.95
CA THR A 197 4.23 11.75 -4.29
C THR A 197 4.39 12.33 -2.89
N GLY A 198 4.96 11.56 -1.96
CA GLY A 198 4.98 11.92 -0.52
C GLY A 198 3.62 11.82 0.19
N GLY A 199 2.55 11.53 -0.54
CA GLY A 199 1.19 11.44 -0.02
C GLY A 199 0.87 10.22 0.84
N GLY A 200 1.78 9.26 0.99
CA GLY A 200 1.56 8.05 1.80
C GLY A 200 0.78 6.95 1.09
N LYS A 201 0.90 6.83 -0.24
CA LYS A 201 0.26 5.72 -0.99
C LYS A 201 0.74 4.34 -0.54
N THR A 202 2.02 4.27 -0.15
CA THR A 202 2.67 3.02 0.25
C THR A 202 1.97 2.35 1.42
N GLU A 203 1.62 3.12 2.44
CA GLU A 203 0.96 2.60 3.62
C GLU A 203 -0.42 1.99 3.29
N ALA A 204 -1.16 2.53 2.30
CA ALA A 204 -2.46 2.02 1.91
C ALA A 204 -2.38 0.58 1.37
N TYR A 205 -1.51 0.33 0.38
CA TYR A 205 -1.36 -1.02 -0.16
C TYR A 205 -0.62 -1.95 0.80
N LEU A 206 0.32 -1.47 1.63
CA LEU A 206 0.91 -2.29 2.70
C LEU A 206 -0.16 -2.78 3.70
N GLY A 207 -1.16 -1.94 4.01
CA GLY A 207 -2.31 -2.33 4.81
C GLY A 207 -3.10 -3.49 4.19
N LEU A 208 -3.37 -3.42 2.88
CA LEU A 208 -4.03 -4.50 2.14
C LEU A 208 -3.19 -5.77 2.08
N ILE A 209 -1.87 -5.65 1.93
CA ILE A 209 -0.95 -6.79 1.95
C ILE A 209 -1.01 -7.49 3.30
N ALA A 210 -0.92 -6.72 4.40
CA ALA A 210 -1.02 -7.26 5.75
C ALA A 210 -2.36 -8.00 5.95
N PHE A 211 -3.47 -7.35 5.57
CA PHE A 211 -4.81 -7.94 5.65
C PHE A 211 -4.90 -9.24 4.84
N THR A 212 -4.46 -9.23 3.58
CA THR A 212 -4.56 -10.41 2.69
C THR A 212 -3.72 -11.56 3.20
N LEU A 213 -2.48 -11.31 3.64
CA LEU A 213 -1.59 -12.33 4.20
C LEU A 213 -2.20 -12.96 5.46
N ILE A 214 -2.75 -12.14 6.36
CA ILE A 214 -3.36 -12.63 7.59
C ILE A 214 -4.66 -13.39 7.29
N LEU A 215 -5.55 -12.85 6.46
CA LEU A 215 -6.81 -13.50 6.13
C LEU A 215 -6.57 -14.88 5.53
N ARG A 216 -5.58 -15.00 4.63
CA ARG A 216 -5.16 -16.30 4.09
C ARG A 216 -4.66 -17.25 5.18
N ARG A 217 -3.90 -16.77 6.16
CA ARG A 217 -3.47 -17.59 7.31
C ARG A 217 -4.64 -18.05 8.17
N LEU A 218 -5.60 -17.18 8.45
CA LEU A 218 -6.78 -17.54 9.26
C LEU A 218 -7.63 -18.60 8.56
N ARG A 219 -8.00 -18.37 7.29
CA ARG A 219 -8.83 -19.28 6.49
C ARG A 219 -8.11 -20.55 6.07
N GLY A 220 -6.80 -20.44 5.87
CA GLY A 220 -5.96 -21.53 5.43
C GLY A 220 -5.68 -22.57 6.50
N ARG A 221 -6.02 -22.33 7.78
CA ARG A 221 -5.79 -23.29 8.88
C ARG A 221 -6.42 -24.65 8.63
N SER A 222 -7.57 -24.66 7.96
CA SER A 222 -8.33 -25.87 7.64
C SER A 222 -7.97 -26.46 6.27
N ALA A 223 -7.15 -25.75 5.47
CA ALA A 223 -6.78 -26.16 4.12
C ALA A 223 -5.42 -26.86 4.12
N PRO A 224 -5.18 -27.85 3.24
CA PRO A 224 -3.89 -28.55 3.16
C PRO A 224 -2.69 -27.62 2.96
N HIS A 225 -2.90 -26.49 2.28
CA HIS A 225 -1.86 -25.51 2.03
C HIS A 225 -1.61 -24.54 3.20
N GLY A 226 -2.34 -24.60 4.32
CA GLY A 226 -2.06 -23.79 5.52
C GLY A 226 -2.15 -22.26 5.32
N GLY A 227 -2.79 -21.81 4.24
CA GLY A 227 -2.75 -20.41 3.80
C GLY A 227 -1.41 -19.95 3.20
N GLU A 228 -0.50 -20.87 2.92
CA GLU A 228 0.84 -20.63 2.34
C GLU A 228 0.78 -20.28 0.84
N GLY A 229 1.95 -19.98 0.28
CA GLY A 229 2.14 -19.62 -1.13
C GLY A 229 2.32 -18.12 -1.38
N VAL A 230 2.66 -17.79 -2.64
CA VAL A 230 2.83 -16.41 -3.08
C VAL A 230 1.47 -15.71 -3.09
N THR A 231 1.30 -14.74 -2.18
CA THR A 231 0.04 -14.01 -2.02
C THR A 231 0.02 -12.68 -2.77
N VAL A 232 1.17 -12.00 -2.85
CA VAL A 232 1.28 -10.65 -3.42
C VAL A 232 2.51 -10.57 -4.31
N ILE A 233 2.36 -9.91 -5.45
CA ILE A 233 3.47 -9.52 -6.32
C ILE A 233 3.49 -7.99 -6.40
N LEU A 234 4.62 -7.39 -6.02
CA LEU A 234 4.86 -5.96 -6.17
C LEU A 234 5.80 -5.73 -7.35
N ARG A 235 5.37 -4.91 -8.30
CA ARG A 235 6.16 -4.56 -9.49
C ARG A 235 6.48 -3.07 -9.50
N TYR A 236 7.76 -2.76 -9.59
CA TYR A 236 8.26 -1.39 -9.75
C TYR A 236 9.09 -1.29 -11.04
N THR A 237 9.04 -0.13 -11.68
CA THR A 237 9.71 0.12 -12.96
C THR A 237 11.18 0.50 -12.81
N LEU A 238 11.56 1.09 -11.67
CA LEU A 238 12.92 1.59 -11.41
C LEU A 238 13.60 0.79 -10.32
N ARG A 239 14.86 0.39 -10.55
CA ARG A 239 15.64 -0.43 -9.59
C ARG A 239 15.76 0.21 -8.21
N LEU A 240 16.09 1.51 -8.16
CA LEU A 240 16.24 2.24 -6.90
C LEU A 240 14.92 2.25 -6.12
N LEU A 241 13.80 2.45 -6.83
CA LEU A 241 12.48 2.40 -6.23
C LEU A 241 12.14 0.99 -5.73
N THR A 242 12.51 -0.05 -6.48
CA THR A 242 12.32 -1.44 -6.04
C THR A 242 12.99 -1.71 -4.69
N LEU A 243 14.23 -1.22 -4.50
CA LEU A 243 14.96 -1.41 -3.24
C LEU A 243 14.35 -0.62 -2.07
N ASP A 244 13.98 0.65 -2.28
CA ASP A 244 13.31 1.46 -1.26
C ASP A 244 11.97 0.84 -0.83
N GLN A 245 11.19 0.33 -1.79
CA GLN A 245 9.92 -0.31 -1.48
C GLN A 245 10.10 -1.71 -0.88
N LEU A 246 11.16 -2.44 -1.24
CA LEU A 246 11.55 -3.68 -0.59
C LEU A 246 11.87 -3.44 0.89
N GLU A 247 12.61 -2.39 1.24
CA GLU A 247 12.90 -2.07 2.65
C GLU A 247 11.60 -1.88 3.43
N ARG A 248 10.69 -1.04 2.91
CA ARG A 248 9.39 -0.76 3.56
C ARG A 248 8.52 -2.00 3.73
N ALA A 249 8.44 -2.83 2.69
CA ALA A 249 7.68 -4.08 2.73
C ALA A 249 8.33 -5.10 3.68
N SER A 250 9.66 -5.14 3.73
CA SER A 250 10.40 -6.03 4.64
C SER A 250 10.15 -5.67 6.10
N THR A 251 10.05 -4.37 6.45
CA THR A 251 9.69 -3.99 7.82
C THR A 251 8.28 -4.44 8.21
N LEU A 252 7.32 -4.44 7.27
CA LEU A 252 6.00 -5.04 7.50
C LEU A 252 6.10 -6.56 7.72
N ILE A 253 6.91 -7.27 6.91
CA ILE A 253 7.12 -8.71 7.10
C ILE A 253 7.76 -9.00 8.47
N CYS A 254 8.74 -8.20 8.91
CA CYS A 254 9.30 -8.30 10.26
C CYS A 254 8.23 -8.09 11.33
N ALA A 255 7.31 -7.14 11.16
CA ALA A 255 6.21 -6.92 12.10
C ALA A 255 5.27 -8.15 12.17
N LEU A 256 4.89 -8.70 11.02
CA LEU A 256 4.04 -9.89 10.93
C LEU A 256 4.71 -11.11 11.55
N GLU A 257 5.99 -11.32 11.27
CA GLU A 257 6.77 -12.43 11.81
C GLU A 257 7.00 -12.30 13.32
N SER A 258 7.29 -11.09 13.80
CA SER A 258 7.39 -10.80 15.24
C SER A 258 6.06 -11.09 15.97
N MET A 259 4.93 -10.72 15.36
CA MET A 259 3.62 -11.09 15.88
C MET A 259 3.44 -12.62 15.89
N ARG A 260 3.69 -13.30 14.77
CA ARG A 260 3.54 -14.76 14.65
C ARG A 260 4.36 -15.52 15.69
N ALA A 261 5.61 -15.11 15.92
CA ALA A 261 6.52 -15.74 16.88
C ALA A 261 6.22 -15.41 18.35
N SER A 262 5.38 -14.40 18.63
CA SER A 262 5.09 -14.00 20.00
C SER A 262 4.05 -14.93 20.66
N GLN A 263 4.24 -15.18 21.96
CA GLN A 263 3.32 -15.98 22.78
C GLN A 263 1.87 -15.48 22.71
N ARG A 264 1.67 -14.18 22.52
CA ARG A 264 0.35 -13.53 22.43
C ARG A 264 -0.49 -14.02 21.24
N TYR A 265 0.14 -14.38 20.14
CA TYR A 265 -0.55 -14.80 18.90
C TYR A 265 -0.21 -16.26 18.52
N GLN A 266 0.30 -17.04 19.49
CA GLN A 266 0.68 -18.43 19.28
C GLN A 266 -0.49 -19.22 18.66
N GLY A 267 -0.20 -19.98 17.60
CA GLY A 267 -1.19 -20.76 16.85
C GLY A 267 -2.17 -19.94 16.01
N LYS A 268 -2.21 -18.60 16.13
CA LYS A 268 -3.15 -17.77 15.37
C LYS A 268 -2.68 -17.43 13.96
N LEU A 269 -1.37 -17.25 13.77
CA LEU A 269 -0.82 -16.78 12.49
C LEU A 269 -0.08 -17.89 11.72
N GLY A 270 -0.28 -19.15 12.12
CA GLY A 270 0.34 -20.33 11.52
C GLY A 270 1.81 -20.53 11.93
N GLU A 271 2.35 -21.70 11.56
CA GLU A 271 3.70 -22.12 11.91
C GLU A 271 4.76 -21.63 10.91
N ARG A 272 4.35 -21.41 9.65
CA ARG A 272 5.25 -20.96 8.58
C ARG A 272 5.52 -19.46 8.67
N ARG A 273 6.79 -19.08 8.53
CA ARG A 273 7.25 -17.68 8.52
C ARG A 273 6.54 -16.85 7.45
N PHE A 274 6.34 -15.56 7.74
CA PHE A 274 6.05 -14.60 6.68
C PHE A 274 7.36 -14.25 5.95
N GLU A 275 7.34 -14.32 4.62
CA GLU A 275 8.53 -14.18 3.80
C GLU A 275 8.31 -13.13 2.70
N ILE A 276 9.39 -12.46 2.30
CA ILE A 276 9.42 -11.56 1.15
C ILE A 276 10.63 -11.91 0.29
N GLY A 277 10.42 -11.97 -1.01
CA GLY A 277 11.46 -12.20 -2.00
C GLY A 277 11.69 -10.96 -2.86
N LEU A 278 12.90 -10.86 -3.41
CA LEU A 278 13.23 -9.89 -4.44
C LEU A 278 13.56 -10.65 -5.73
N TRP A 279 12.83 -10.34 -6.80
CA TRP A 279 13.17 -10.82 -8.14
C TRP A 279 13.73 -9.67 -8.98
N VAL A 280 15.05 -9.61 -9.06
CA VAL A 280 15.81 -8.67 -9.89
C VAL A 280 16.75 -9.49 -10.75
N GLY A 281 16.74 -9.30 -12.07
CA GLY A 281 17.44 -10.21 -13.00
C GLY A 281 18.92 -10.46 -12.65
N GLY A 282 19.49 -11.56 -13.15
CA GLY A 282 20.75 -12.16 -12.68
C GLY A 282 22.04 -11.31 -12.67
N LYS A 283 21.99 -10.06 -13.17
CA LYS A 283 23.07 -9.08 -12.97
C LYS A 283 23.03 -8.42 -11.59
N ALA A 284 21.89 -8.47 -10.90
CA ALA A 284 21.64 -7.76 -9.65
C ALA A 284 21.56 -8.67 -8.42
N SER A 285 21.16 -9.94 -8.59
CA SER A 285 21.17 -10.94 -7.53
C SER A 285 21.49 -12.31 -8.09
N ALA A 286 21.96 -13.22 -7.25
CA ALA A 286 22.10 -14.63 -7.60
C ALA A 286 20.75 -15.21 -8.06
N ASN A 287 20.76 -16.00 -9.14
CA ASN A 287 19.57 -16.67 -9.66
C ASN A 287 19.39 -18.08 -9.06
N THR A 288 20.40 -18.59 -8.35
CA THR A 288 20.36 -19.91 -7.72
C THR A 288 20.90 -19.84 -6.29
N ILE A 289 20.44 -20.78 -5.45
CA ILE A 289 20.94 -20.95 -4.08
C ILE A 289 22.45 -21.26 -4.08
N GLY A 290 22.95 -22.03 -5.06
CA GLY A 290 24.37 -22.35 -5.21
C GLY A 290 25.22 -21.08 -5.41
N GLN A 291 24.85 -20.25 -6.38
CA GLN A 291 25.50 -18.95 -6.61
C GLN A 291 25.47 -18.06 -5.36
N PHE A 292 24.34 -18.03 -4.65
CA PHE A 292 24.23 -17.24 -3.43
C PHE A 292 25.16 -17.75 -2.32
N LYS A 293 25.31 -19.07 -2.15
CA LYS A 293 26.24 -19.68 -1.18
C LYS A 293 27.70 -19.30 -1.45
N GLU A 294 28.11 -19.29 -2.71
CA GLU A 294 29.46 -18.86 -3.12
C GLU A 294 29.70 -17.39 -2.78
N GLN A 295 28.77 -16.51 -3.17
CA GLN A 295 28.86 -15.07 -2.88
C GLN A 295 28.88 -14.79 -1.37
N LEU A 296 28.05 -15.49 -0.59
CA LEU A 296 28.03 -15.37 0.86
C LEU A 296 29.34 -15.85 1.51
N SER A 297 29.96 -16.91 0.96
CA SER A 297 31.24 -17.40 1.45
C SER A 297 32.36 -16.38 1.20
N ALA A 298 32.38 -15.76 0.01
CA ALA A 298 33.31 -14.68 -0.31
C ALA A 298 33.10 -13.43 0.58
N PHE A 299 31.84 -13.06 0.84
CA PHE A 299 31.51 -11.96 1.76
C PHE A 299 31.98 -12.24 3.20
N ARG A 300 31.84 -13.48 3.68
CA ARG A 300 32.28 -13.88 5.02
C ARG A 300 33.78 -13.80 5.25
N VAL A 301 34.59 -14.02 4.20
CA VAL A 301 36.07 -13.89 4.26
C VAL A 301 36.58 -12.52 3.82
N GLY A 302 35.68 -11.57 3.52
CA GLY A 302 36.01 -10.20 3.14
C GLY A 302 36.58 -10.05 1.72
N SER A 303 36.42 -11.05 0.85
CA SER A 303 36.93 -10.99 -0.53
C SER A 303 35.91 -10.43 -1.53
N ALA A 304 34.66 -10.23 -1.12
CA ALA A 304 33.59 -9.62 -1.91
C ALA A 304 32.64 -8.78 -1.03
N GLY A 305 31.82 -7.93 -1.66
CA GLY A 305 30.77 -7.17 -0.98
C GLY A 305 29.55 -8.01 -0.59
N SER A 306 28.59 -7.40 0.11
CA SER A 306 27.37 -8.09 0.55
C SER A 306 26.56 -8.62 -0.65
N PRO A 307 26.15 -9.91 -0.63
CA PRO A 307 25.28 -10.47 -1.67
C PRO A 307 23.82 -10.08 -1.49
N CYS A 308 23.47 -9.44 -0.37
CA CYS A 308 22.11 -9.04 -0.06
C CYS A 308 21.83 -7.63 -0.61
N PRO A 309 20.72 -7.42 -1.34
CA PRO A 309 20.33 -6.09 -1.81
C PRO A 309 20.05 -5.09 -0.69
N LEU A 310 19.66 -5.59 0.50
CA LEU A 310 19.47 -4.78 1.70
C LEU A 310 20.80 -4.65 2.44
N GLN A 311 21.26 -3.42 2.67
CA GLN A 311 22.47 -3.13 3.45
C GLN A 311 22.17 -2.98 4.95
N LEU A 312 20.98 -2.51 5.30
CA LEU A 312 20.54 -2.29 6.67
C LEU A 312 19.39 -3.24 7.01
N CYS A 313 19.31 -3.64 8.27
CA CYS A 313 18.21 -4.41 8.80
C CYS A 313 16.92 -3.58 8.68
N PRO A 314 15.88 -4.09 8.00
CA PRO A 314 14.63 -3.35 7.81
C PRO A 314 13.91 -3.06 9.14
N TRP A 315 14.21 -3.82 10.20
CA TRP A 315 13.68 -3.60 11.54
C TRP A 315 14.50 -2.58 12.35
N CYS A 316 15.71 -2.93 12.79
CA CYS A 316 16.49 -2.08 13.70
C CYS A 316 17.35 -1.01 13.01
N GLY A 317 17.65 -1.16 11.72
CA GLY A 317 18.52 -0.24 10.98
C GLY A 317 20.03 -0.51 11.13
N GLU A 318 20.42 -1.55 11.85
CA GLU A 318 21.83 -1.99 11.93
C GLU A 318 22.31 -2.57 10.60
N GLU A 319 23.63 -2.51 10.37
CA GLU A 319 24.25 -3.04 9.15
C GLU A 319 24.14 -4.59 9.08
N LEU A 320 23.77 -5.09 7.90
CA LEU A 320 23.67 -6.53 7.65
C LEU A 320 25.05 -7.09 7.26
N GLY A 321 25.80 -7.48 8.29
CA GLY A 321 27.10 -8.12 8.13
C GLY A 321 27.03 -9.62 7.79
N PRO A 322 28.18 -10.29 7.65
CA PRO A 322 28.25 -11.69 7.22
C PRO A 322 27.57 -12.70 8.15
N LYS A 323 27.41 -12.36 9.44
CA LYS A 323 26.71 -13.16 10.45
C LYS A 323 25.19 -12.96 10.43
N SER A 324 24.70 -11.94 9.73
CA SER A 324 23.28 -11.61 9.61
C SER A 324 22.57 -12.43 8.53
N LEU A 325 23.32 -13.20 7.73
CA LEU A 325 22.80 -13.96 6.58
C LEU A 325 22.99 -15.47 6.77
N THR A 326 21.90 -16.20 6.63
CA THR A 326 21.85 -17.66 6.58
C THR A 326 21.22 -18.13 5.28
N VAL A 327 21.56 -19.36 4.86
CA VAL A 327 20.95 -20.00 3.69
C VAL A 327 20.20 -21.22 4.20
N GLU A 328 18.88 -21.15 4.13
CA GLU A 328 17.99 -22.27 4.45
C GLU A 328 17.41 -22.81 3.14
N GLN A 329 17.50 -24.13 2.92
CA GLN A 329 16.74 -24.78 1.86
C GLN A 329 15.36 -25.11 2.43
N THR A 330 14.35 -24.40 1.96
CA THR A 330 12.96 -24.54 2.43
C THR A 330 12.15 -25.54 1.61
N LEU A 331 12.79 -26.29 0.70
CA LEU A 331 12.16 -27.39 -0.01
C LEU A 331 12.18 -28.65 0.85
N ALA A 332 11.15 -28.81 1.67
CA ALA A 332 10.70 -30.11 2.14
C ALA A 332 9.21 -30.25 1.78
N GLY A 333 8.93 -30.93 0.68
CA GLY A 333 7.59 -31.46 0.36
C GLY A 333 6.63 -30.50 -0.36
N PHE A 334 6.82 -30.34 -1.67
CA PHE A 334 5.70 -30.34 -2.60
C PHE A 334 5.84 -31.57 -3.50
#